data_AF-A0A2N2G5E6-F1
#
_entry.id   AF-A0A2N2G5E6-F1
#
_cell.length_a   1.000
_cell.length_b   1.000
_cell.length_c   1.000
_cell.angle_alpha   90.00
_cell.angle_beta   90.00
_cell.angle_gamma   90.00
#
_symmetry.space_group_name_H-M   'P 1'
#
loop_
_entity.id
_entity.type
_entity.pdbx_description
1 polymer ?
#
loop_
_entity_poly.entity_id
_entity_poly.type
_entity_poly.pdbx_seq_one_letter_code
_entity_poly.pdbx_strand_id
1 'polypeptide(L)'
;PRGLISGINRQRITRTINLAKTTPGTIVIRNEPETIQFPRGVTVSRIQPTHITLLIDELVEKELPVQARTTGSPASGYELGGVVFEPPLIKISGPKAVVGREKIFTAKPIDISGLKSSKTFQVPLELRSALLELMGETVVTANVVIRERTTEKTIADIPVHLTGPESDRKVTLEPDTISVRALLPLSSRGNQAGLVEASISTEGLSVGTHRMPVKITAPEEIHIIEAVPSTVTVKIGRSLGK
;
A
#
# COMPACT_ATOMS: atom_id res chain seq x y z
N PRO A 1 5.07 70.87 9.05
CA PRO A 1 5.44 69.79 8.10
C PRO A 1 5.70 68.40 8.74
N ARG A 2 6.45 68.30 9.85
CA ARG A 2 6.82 67.00 10.49
C ARG A 2 5.64 66.19 11.05
N GLY A 3 4.56 66.85 11.51
CA GLY A 3 3.38 66.18 12.07
C GLY A 3 2.53 65.39 11.05
N LEU A 4 2.46 65.86 9.80
CA LEU A 4 1.70 65.20 8.73
C LEU A 4 2.40 63.92 8.23
N ILE A 5 3.73 63.95 8.14
CA ILE A 5 4.55 62.78 7.77
C ILE A 5 4.48 61.70 8.87
N SER A 6 4.47 62.10 10.14
CA SER A 6 4.24 61.19 11.28
C SER A 6 2.85 60.57 11.25
N GLY A 7 1.83 61.32 10.82
CA GLY A 7 0.46 60.83 10.64
C GLY A 7 0.33 59.76 9.56
N ILE A 8 0.99 59.95 8.41
CA ILE A 8 1.02 58.97 7.30
C ILE A 8 1.72 57.66 7.73
N ASN A 9 2.80 57.74 8.52
CA ASN A 9 3.49 56.53 8.97
C ASN A 9 2.71 55.77 10.06
N ARG A 10 1.89 56.48 10.85
CA ARG A 10 1.02 55.88 11.89
C ARG A 10 -0.28 55.30 11.31
N GLN A 11 -0.84 55.93 10.28
CA GLN A 11 -2.03 55.46 9.57
C GLN A 11 -1.59 54.75 8.30
N ARG A 12 -1.25 53.45 8.41
CA ARG A 12 -0.91 52.60 7.25
C ARG A 12 -1.96 52.81 6.15
N ILE A 13 -1.60 53.54 5.09
CA ILE A 13 -2.50 53.84 3.97
C ILE A 13 -2.78 52.53 3.23
N THR A 14 -4.03 52.09 3.22
CA THR A 14 -4.43 50.84 2.57
C THR A 14 -5.48 51.10 1.48
N ARG A 15 -5.46 50.22 0.47
CA ARG A 15 -6.49 50.13 -0.56
C ARG A 15 -7.14 48.75 -0.44
N THR A 16 -8.42 48.72 -0.08
CA THR A 16 -9.19 47.46 -0.06
C THR A 16 -9.82 47.23 -1.41
N ILE A 17 -9.57 46.06 -1.99
CA ILE A 17 -10.17 45.61 -3.24
C ILE A 17 -11.15 44.48 -2.90
N ASN A 18 -12.43 44.67 -3.20
CA ASN A 18 -13.44 43.63 -3.02
C ASN A 18 -13.53 42.76 -4.27
N LEU A 19 -13.19 41.47 -4.13
CA LEU A 19 -13.20 40.50 -5.23
C LEU A 19 -14.47 39.63 -5.27
N ALA A 20 -15.42 39.79 -4.34
CA ALA A 20 -16.53 38.86 -4.12
C ALA A 20 -17.51 38.67 -5.30
N LYS A 21 -17.52 39.59 -6.28
CA LYS A 21 -18.38 39.53 -7.47
C LYS A 21 -17.60 39.40 -8.77
N THR A 22 -16.34 39.03 -8.70
CA THR A 22 -15.45 39.02 -9.87
C THR A 22 -15.50 37.67 -10.58
N THR A 23 -15.50 37.69 -11.90
CA THR A 23 -15.41 36.49 -12.73
C THR A 23 -13.94 36.09 -12.94
N PRO A 24 -13.65 34.80 -13.20
CA PRO A 24 -12.31 34.37 -13.60
C PRO A 24 -11.78 35.17 -14.80
N GLY A 25 -10.50 35.52 -14.78
CA GLY A 25 -9.85 36.32 -15.82
C GLY A 25 -8.82 37.29 -15.28
N THR A 26 -8.19 38.04 -16.19
CA THR A 26 -7.28 39.12 -15.83
C THR A 26 -8.07 40.39 -15.55
N ILE A 27 -7.98 40.90 -14.34
CA ILE A 27 -8.54 42.20 -13.97
C ILE A 27 -7.41 43.20 -13.78
N VAL A 28 -7.55 44.37 -14.40
CA VAL A 28 -6.62 45.48 -14.22
C VAL A 28 -7.29 46.51 -13.34
N ILE A 29 -6.76 46.67 -12.13
CA ILE A 29 -7.26 47.64 -11.15
C ILE A 29 -6.39 48.87 -11.23
N ARG A 30 -7.02 50.00 -11.57
CA ARG A 30 -6.32 51.28 -11.60
C ARG A 30 -6.29 51.92 -10.21
N ASN A 31 -5.14 52.44 -9.81
CA ASN A 31 -4.95 53.16 -8.55
C ASN A 31 -5.14 54.66 -8.77
N GLU A 32 -6.32 55.16 -8.41
CA GLU A 32 -6.65 56.58 -8.45
C GLU A 32 -6.66 57.18 -7.02
N PRO A 33 -6.31 58.47 -6.83
CA PRO A 33 -6.28 59.10 -5.51
C PRO A 33 -7.59 58.99 -4.72
N GLU A 34 -8.73 59.02 -5.41
CA GLU A 34 -10.07 58.98 -4.81
C GLU A 34 -10.42 57.60 -4.26
N THR A 35 -9.71 56.57 -4.72
CA THR A 35 -9.95 55.17 -4.37
C THR A 35 -9.05 54.69 -3.21
N ILE A 36 -8.29 55.60 -2.61
CA ILE A 36 -7.42 55.35 -1.46
C ILE A 36 -7.74 56.39 -0.39
N GLN A 37 -7.88 55.96 0.87
CA GLN A 37 -8.20 56.88 1.96
C GLN A 37 -6.93 57.59 2.44
N PHE A 38 -6.83 58.89 2.15
CA PHE A 38 -5.74 59.74 2.59
C PHE A 38 -6.14 60.62 3.80
N PRO A 39 -5.22 60.90 4.74
CA PRO A 39 -5.46 61.85 5.82
C PRO A 39 -5.73 63.27 5.29
N ARG A 40 -6.46 64.07 6.06
CA ARG A 40 -6.74 65.47 5.70
C ARG A 40 -5.43 66.27 5.59
N GLY A 41 -5.34 67.13 4.58
CA GLY A 41 -4.16 67.97 4.33
C GLY A 41 -3.03 67.30 3.55
N VAL A 42 -3.28 66.12 2.97
CA VAL A 42 -2.36 65.42 2.06
C VAL A 42 -2.81 65.64 0.62
N THR A 43 -1.91 66.14 -0.22
CA THR A 43 -2.11 66.21 -1.68
C THR A 43 -1.29 65.12 -2.34
N VAL A 44 -1.96 64.26 -3.10
CA VAL A 44 -1.31 63.14 -3.80
C VAL A 44 -0.67 63.65 -5.09
N SER A 45 0.66 63.60 -5.18
CA SER A 45 1.38 63.99 -6.40
C SER A 45 1.47 62.86 -7.41
N ARG A 46 1.66 61.62 -6.93
CA ARG A 46 1.82 60.43 -7.78
C ARG A 46 1.51 59.16 -6.99
N ILE A 47 0.89 58.19 -7.65
CA ILE A 47 0.71 56.83 -7.13
C ILE A 47 1.51 55.87 -8.01
N GLN A 48 2.32 55.01 -7.37
CA GLN A 48 3.08 53.95 -8.03
C GLN A 48 2.89 52.64 -7.27
N PRO A 49 2.45 51.56 -7.94
CA PRO A 49 2.11 51.47 -9.37
C PRO A 49 0.75 52.12 -9.71
N THR A 50 0.57 52.57 -10.96
CA THR A 50 -0.69 53.16 -11.44
C THR A 50 -1.76 52.10 -11.70
N HIS A 51 -1.35 50.87 -11.97
CA HIS A 51 -2.24 49.72 -12.19
C HIS A 51 -1.72 48.51 -11.43
N ILE A 52 -2.64 47.71 -10.93
CA ILE A 52 -2.40 46.40 -10.34
C ILE A 52 -3.14 45.40 -11.23
N THR A 53 -2.38 44.50 -11.85
CA THR A 53 -2.96 43.40 -12.62
C THR A 53 -3.14 42.21 -11.69
N LEU A 54 -4.38 41.76 -11.53
CA LEU A 54 -4.69 40.53 -10.79
C LEU A 54 -5.16 39.47 -11.80
N LEU A 55 -4.69 38.25 -11.60
CA LEU A 55 -5.23 37.07 -12.27
C LEU A 55 -6.15 36.36 -11.29
N ILE A 56 -7.45 36.37 -11.58
CA ILE A 56 -8.46 35.70 -10.76
C ILE A 56 -8.80 34.38 -11.42
N ASP A 57 -8.74 33.31 -10.65
CA ASP A 57 -9.08 31.97 -11.10
C ASP A 57 -10.18 31.38 -10.23
N GLU A 58 -10.86 30.38 -10.77
CA GLU A 58 -11.85 29.61 -10.04
C GLU A 58 -11.17 28.78 -8.94
N LEU A 59 -11.67 28.87 -7.71
CA LEU A 59 -11.23 28.01 -6.63
C LEU A 59 -11.86 26.63 -6.82
N VAL A 60 -11.03 25.61 -6.96
CA VAL A 60 -11.47 24.22 -7.09
C VAL A 60 -10.90 23.38 -5.97
N GLU A 61 -11.66 22.36 -5.59
CA GLU A 61 -11.29 21.37 -4.59
C GLU A 61 -11.29 19.98 -5.22
N LYS A 62 -10.24 19.19 -4.95
CA LYS A 62 -10.10 17.82 -5.46
C LYS A 62 -9.54 16.90 -4.39
N GLU A 63 -9.95 15.65 -4.44
CA GLU A 63 -9.34 14.56 -3.70
C GLU A 63 -8.61 13.65 -4.68
N LEU A 64 -7.29 13.52 -4.52
CA LEU A 64 -6.45 12.77 -5.45
C LEU A 64 -5.75 11.62 -4.72
N PRO A 65 -5.64 10.44 -5.36
CA PRO A 65 -4.88 9.33 -4.79
C PRO A 65 -3.37 9.60 -4.82
N VAL A 66 -2.63 8.81 -4.05
CA VAL A 66 -1.16 8.80 -4.05
C VAL A 66 -0.64 7.55 -4.76
N GLN A 67 0.26 7.75 -5.71
CA GLN A 67 0.96 6.69 -6.42
C GLN A 67 2.31 6.41 -5.77
N ALA A 68 2.58 5.12 -5.53
CA ALA A 68 3.87 4.67 -5.06
C ALA A 68 4.88 4.64 -6.20
N ARG A 69 6.11 5.04 -5.89
CA ARG A 69 7.31 4.72 -6.69
C ARG A 69 8.26 3.95 -5.79
N THR A 70 8.66 2.76 -6.21
CA THR A 70 9.62 1.93 -5.49
C THR A 70 10.91 1.78 -6.29
N THR A 71 12.03 1.62 -5.59
CA THR A 71 13.34 1.35 -6.18
C THR A 71 13.98 0.13 -5.51
N GLY A 72 14.82 -0.57 -6.26
CA GLY A 72 15.45 -1.80 -5.79
C GLY A 72 14.52 -3.01 -5.88
N SER A 73 14.88 -4.08 -5.19
CA SER A 73 14.08 -5.31 -5.13
C SER A 73 14.11 -5.91 -3.72
N PRO A 74 13.01 -6.50 -3.24
CA PRO A 74 12.99 -7.23 -1.98
C PRO A 74 14.07 -8.31 -1.93
N ALA A 75 14.37 -8.82 -0.73
CA ALA A 75 15.33 -9.90 -0.57
C ALA A 75 14.93 -11.14 -1.39
N SER A 76 15.91 -11.97 -1.75
CA SER A 76 15.66 -13.23 -2.44
C SER A 76 14.62 -14.07 -1.69
N GLY A 77 13.62 -14.58 -2.41
CA GLY A 77 12.50 -15.34 -1.84
C GLY A 77 11.32 -14.48 -1.37
N TYR A 78 11.40 -13.16 -1.48
CA TYR A 78 10.33 -12.22 -1.15
C TYR A 78 9.88 -11.44 -2.38
N GLU A 79 8.66 -10.91 -2.33
CA GLU A 79 8.08 -10.05 -3.35
C GLU A 79 7.28 -8.89 -2.74
N LEU A 80 7.14 -7.82 -3.53
CA LEU A 80 6.32 -6.67 -3.17
C LEU A 80 4.84 -7.05 -3.33
N GLY A 81 4.13 -7.15 -2.21
CA GLY A 81 2.68 -7.37 -2.21
C GLY A 81 1.89 -6.11 -2.58
N GLY A 82 2.45 -4.93 -2.29
CA GLY A 82 1.87 -3.63 -2.63
C GLY A 82 2.37 -2.52 -1.72
N VAL A 83 1.91 -1.29 -1.99
CA VAL A 83 2.16 -0.12 -1.13
C VAL A 83 0.83 0.56 -0.87
N VAL A 84 0.48 0.71 0.41
CA VAL A 84 -0.75 1.36 0.85
C VAL A 84 -0.40 2.68 1.53
N PHE A 85 -1.04 3.78 1.12
CA PHE A 85 -0.80 5.10 1.71
C PHE A 85 -1.85 5.45 2.76
N GLU A 86 -1.39 6.12 3.81
CA GLU A 86 -2.21 6.74 4.84
C GLU A 86 -1.85 8.23 4.92
N PRO A 87 -2.77 9.14 4.53
CA PRO A 87 -4.11 8.86 3.98
C PRO A 87 -4.09 8.32 2.54
N PRO A 88 -5.13 7.59 2.09
CA PRO A 88 -5.22 7.05 0.72
C PRO A 88 -5.56 8.11 -0.33
N LEU A 89 -6.24 9.18 0.08
CA LEU A 89 -6.60 10.32 -0.74
C LEU A 89 -6.14 11.60 -0.05
N ILE A 90 -5.61 12.54 -0.83
CA ILE A 90 -5.20 13.85 -0.34
C ILE A 90 -6.13 14.89 -0.93
N LYS A 91 -6.72 15.67 -0.03
CA LYS A 91 -7.58 16.80 -0.37
C LYS A 91 -6.73 18.03 -0.65
N ILE A 92 -6.94 18.65 -1.80
CA ILE A 92 -6.26 19.88 -2.23
C ILE A 92 -7.28 20.90 -2.74
N SER A 93 -7.09 22.16 -2.35
CA SER A 93 -7.91 23.29 -2.79
C SER A 93 -7.02 24.41 -3.31
N GLY A 94 -7.37 25.00 -4.44
CA GLY A 94 -6.57 26.06 -5.06
C GLY A 94 -7.08 26.49 -6.44
N PRO A 95 -6.32 27.35 -7.14
CA PRO A 95 -6.67 27.83 -8.48
C PRO A 95 -6.87 26.67 -9.46
N LYS A 96 -7.94 26.71 -10.26
CA LYS A 96 -8.26 25.70 -11.29
C LYS A 96 -7.13 25.45 -12.27
N ALA A 97 -6.35 26.48 -12.63
CA ALA A 97 -5.19 26.36 -13.50
C ALA A 97 -4.09 25.47 -12.90
N VAL A 98 -3.96 25.44 -11.56
CA VAL A 98 -2.96 24.65 -10.83
C VAL A 98 -3.53 23.27 -10.49
N VAL A 99 -4.64 23.22 -9.75
CA VAL A 99 -5.21 21.98 -9.21
C VAL A 99 -5.99 21.19 -10.26
N GLY A 100 -6.64 21.87 -11.20
CA GLY A 100 -7.52 21.22 -12.19
C GLY A 100 -6.80 20.20 -13.08
N ARG A 101 -5.51 20.42 -13.34
CA ARG A 101 -4.67 19.56 -14.18
C ARG A 101 -4.15 18.32 -13.45
N GLU A 102 -4.14 18.34 -12.13
CA GLU A 102 -3.62 17.23 -11.34
C GLU A 102 -4.65 16.10 -11.22
N LYS A 103 -4.16 14.87 -11.36
CA LYS A 103 -4.99 13.65 -11.26
C LYS A 103 -4.52 12.72 -10.15
N ILE A 104 -3.25 12.79 -9.78
CA ILE A 104 -2.60 11.88 -8.85
C ILE A 104 -1.40 12.58 -8.23
N PHE A 105 -1.10 12.28 -6.97
CA PHE A 105 0.16 12.65 -6.34
C PHE A 105 1.16 11.52 -6.50
N THR A 106 2.42 11.83 -6.77
CA THR A 106 3.49 10.84 -6.82
C THR A 106 4.32 10.96 -5.56
N ALA A 107 4.54 9.87 -4.84
CA ALA A 107 5.46 9.85 -3.71
C ALA A 107 6.92 9.78 -4.20
N LYS A 108 7.86 10.33 -3.43
CA LYS A 108 9.28 10.12 -3.69
C LYS A 108 9.63 8.61 -3.67
N PRO A 109 10.67 8.17 -4.40
CA PRO A 109 11.03 6.76 -4.46
C PRO A 109 11.28 6.14 -3.08
N ILE A 110 10.65 5.00 -2.83
CA ILE A 110 10.81 4.19 -1.62
C ILE A 110 11.77 3.05 -1.94
N ASP A 111 12.91 3.01 -1.26
CA ASP A 111 13.85 1.90 -1.39
C ASP A 111 13.35 0.66 -0.65
N ILE A 112 13.11 -0.41 -1.41
CA ILE A 112 12.65 -1.70 -0.90
C ILE A 112 13.76 -2.77 -0.94
N SER A 113 15.00 -2.35 -1.21
CA SER A 113 16.15 -3.25 -1.35
C SER A 113 16.36 -4.10 -0.11
N GLY A 114 16.34 -5.42 -0.28
CA GLY A 114 16.65 -6.37 0.78
C GLY A 114 15.60 -6.49 1.90
N LEU A 115 14.43 -5.87 1.74
CA LEU A 115 13.34 -6.06 2.70
C LEU A 115 12.85 -7.52 2.69
N LYS A 116 12.67 -8.07 3.88
CA LYS A 116 12.12 -9.41 4.16
C LYS A 116 10.75 -9.37 4.85
N SER A 117 10.34 -8.19 5.31
CA SER A 117 9.09 -7.99 6.02
C SER A 117 8.50 -6.64 5.67
N SER A 118 7.19 -6.51 5.87
CA SER A 118 6.46 -5.27 5.67
C SER A 118 7.02 -4.17 6.58
N LYS A 119 7.08 -2.95 6.05
CA LYS A 119 7.62 -1.80 6.77
C LYS A 119 6.90 -0.52 6.39
N THR A 120 6.74 0.36 7.37
CA THR A 120 6.17 1.68 7.19
C THR A 120 7.26 2.71 6.96
N PHE A 121 7.03 3.62 6.02
CA PHE A 121 7.92 4.72 5.67
C PHE A 121 7.17 6.04 5.71
N GLN A 122 7.83 7.10 6.15
CA GLN A 122 7.34 8.46 5.94
C GLN A 122 7.96 9.01 4.66
N VAL A 123 7.13 9.32 3.68
CA VAL A 123 7.56 9.60 2.31
C VAL A 123 7.00 10.96 1.88
N PRO A 124 7.86 11.93 1.55
CA PRO A 124 7.41 13.18 0.96
C PRO A 124 6.81 12.98 -0.42
N LEU A 125 5.83 13.81 -0.78
CA LEU A 125 5.32 13.87 -2.14
C LEU A 125 6.31 14.59 -3.07
N GLU A 126 6.35 14.14 -4.31
CA GLU A 126 7.05 14.79 -5.40
C GLU A 126 6.11 15.82 -6.04
N LEU A 127 6.18 17.06 -5.52
CA LEU A 127 5.32 18.17 -5.93
C LEU A 127 6.04 19.10 -6.91
N ARG A 128 5.29 19.62 -7.89
CA ARG A 128 5.75 20.74 -8.72
C ARG A 128 5.70 22.05 -7.94
N SER A 129 6.49 23.05 -8.34
CA SER A 129 6.62 24.32 -7.60
C SER A 129 5.29 24.98 -7.23
N ALA A 130 4.33 25.03 -8.15
CA ALA A 130 3.01 25.63 -7.89
C ALA A 130 2.19 24.90 -6.81
N LEU A 131 2.36 23.58 -6.67
CA LEU A 131 1.71 22.80 -5.60
C LEU A 131 2.47 22.93 -4.29
N LEU A 132 3.81 22.97 -4.36
CA LEU A 132 4.64 23.18 -3.18
C LEU A 132 4.34 24.54 -2.52
N GLU A 133 4.12 25.59 -3.31
CA GLU A 133 3.70 26.90 -2.80
C GLU A 133 2.29 26.87 -2.19
N LEU A 134 1.40 26.02 -2.71
CA LEU A 134 -0.01 25.96 -2.30
C LEU A 134 -0.22 25.17 -0.99
N MET A 135 0.45 24.03 -0.85
CA MET A 135 0.24 23.09 0.29
C MET A 135 1.49 22.87 1.15
N GLY A 136 2.65 23.36 0.72
CA GLY A 136 3.91 23.09 1.40
C GLY A 136 4.41 21.67 1.21
N GLU A 137 5.50 21.34 1.90
CA GLU A 137 6.02 19.97 1.92
C GLU A 137 5.02 19.05 2.62
N THR A 138 4.49 18.08 1.87
CA THR A 138 3.53 17.12 2.38
C THR A 138 4.21 15.75 2.49
N VAL A 139 4.11 15.14 3.67
CA VAL A 139 4.64 13.79 3.96
C VAL A 139 3.47 12.86 4.22
N VAL A 140 3.49 11.69 3.57
CA VAL A 140 2.50 10.63 3.76
C VAL A 140 3.14 9.39 4.35
N THR A 141 2.33 8.59 5.03
CA THR A 141 2.76 7.30 5.54
C THR A 141 2.54 6.24 4.47
N ALA A 142 3.60 5.53 4.08
CA ALA A 142 3.57 4.44 3.11
C ALA A 142 3.79 3.11 3.83
N ASN A 143 2.77 2.27 3.87
CA ASN A 143 2.82 0.91 4.35
C ASN A 143 3.24 0.00 3.18
N VAL A 144 4.51 -0.37 3.13
CA VAL A 144 5.06 -1.28 2.12
C VAL A 144 4.84 -2.70 2.61
N VAL A 145 4.06 -3.47 1.84
CA VAL A 145 3.74 -4.86 2.15
C VAL A 145 4.71 -5.77 1.42
N ILE A 146 5.50 -6.53 2.16
CA ILE A 146 6.41 -7.54 1.63
C ILE A 146 5.89 -8.91 2.05
N ARG A 147 5.80 -9.83 1.09
CA ARG A 147 5.38 -11.20 1.33
C ARG A 147 6.39 -12.19 0.79
N GLU A 148 6.38 -13.39 1.33
CA GLU A 148 7.19 -14.48 0.80
C GLU A 148 6.62 -14.90 -0.55
N ARG A 149 7.51 -15.05 -1.54
CA ARG A 149 7.14 -15.55 -2.84
C ARG A 149 6.99 -17.06 -2.73
N THR A 150 5.85 -17.58 -3.13
CA THR A 150 5.60 -19.02 -3.16
C THR A 150 5.90 -19.59 -4.54
N THR A 151 6.29 -20.85 -4.58
CA THR A 151 6.41 -21.64 -5.81
C THR A 151 5.64 -22.94 -5.65
N GLU A 152 5.04 -23.41 -6.73
CA GLU A 152 4.51 -24.75 -6.79
C GLU A 152 5.65 -25.76 -6.86
N LYS A 153 5.59 -26.80 -6.02
CA LYS A 153 6.53 -27.92 -6.04
C LYS A 153 5.81 -29.21 -5.68
N THR A 154 6.28 -30.31 -6.26
CA THR A 154 5.88 -31.66 -5.86
C THR A 154 6.89 -32.21 -4.85
N ILE A 155 6.40 -32.58 -3.68
CA ILE A 155 7.13 -33.31 -2.66
C ILE A 155 6.80 -34.79 -2.89
N ALA A 156 7.77 -35.55 -3.38
CA ALA A 156 7.62 -36.97 -3.64
C ALA A 156 7.99 -37.82 -2.41
N ASP A 157 7.63 -39.10 -2.46
CA ASP A 157 8.07 -40.13 -1.51
C ASP A 157 7.73 -39.85 -0.04
N ILE A 158 6.58 -39.22 0.22
CA ILE A 158 6.10 -38.97 1.58
C ILE A 158 5.55 -40.28 2.17
N PRO A 159 6.14 -40.82 3.24
CA PRO A 159 5.68 -42.05 3.86
C PRO A 159 4.32 -41.83 4.53
N VAL A 160 3.44 -42.81 4.39
CA VAL A 160 2.10 -42.75 4.98
C VAL A 160 2.09 -43.46 6.33
N HIS A 161 1.83 -42.71 7.40
CA HIS A 161 1.73 -43.23 8.75
C HIS A 161 0.31 -43.70 9.08
N LEU A 162 0.21 -44.75 9.87
CA LEU A 162 -1.07 -45.22 10.39
C LEU A 162 -1.36 -44.51 11.71
N THR A 163 -2.57 -43.98 11.85
CA THR A 163 -3.06 -43.43 13.13
C THR A 163 -4.24 -44.27 13.59
N GLY A 164 -4.14 -44.88 14.76
CA GLY A 164 -5.17 -45.77 15.29
C GLY A 164 -4.65 -46.61 16.45
N PRO A 165 -5.53 -47.32 17.17
CA PRO A 165 -5.13 -48.15 18.29
C PRO A 165 -4.19 -49.26 17.79
N GLU A 166 -3.03 -49.40 18.43
CA GLU A 166 -2.09 -50.49 18.19
C GLU A 166 -2.84 -51.82 18.34
N SER A 167 -3.21 -52.38 17.22
CA SER A 167 -3.85 -53.68 17.14
C SER A 167 -2.77 -54.63 16.67
N ASP A 168 -2.67 -55.83 17.25
CA ASP A 168 -1.78 -56.93 16.83
C ASP A 168 -1.96 -57.40 15.36
N ARG A 169 -2.65 -56.63 14.52
CA ARG A 169 -3.04 -56.94 13.15
C ARG A 169 -1.92 -56.55 12.20
N LYS A 170 -1.64 -57.44 11.23
CA LYS A 170 -0.73 -57.13 10.12
C LYS A 170 -1.43 -56.18 9.16
N VAL A 171 -1.01 -54.92 9.12
CA VAL A 171 -1.52 -53.90 8.20
C VAL A 171 -0.51 -53.69 7.08
N THR A 172 -0.98 -53.64 5.83
CA THR A 172 -0.15 -53.31 4.67
C THR A 172 -0.80 -52.20 3.87
N LEU A 173 -0.01 -51.20 3.52
CA LEU A 173 -0.41 -50.04 2.71
C LEU A 173 0.04 -50.24 1.27
N GLU A 174 -0.82 -49.91 0.32
CA GLU A 174 -0.50 -49.98 -1.10
C GLU A 174 -1.15 -48.78 -1.84
N PRO A 175 -0.36 -47.79 -2.30
CA PRO A 175 1.07 -47.59 -2.03
C PRO A 175 1.35 -47.13 -0.59
N ASP A 176 2.58 -47.33 -0.11
CA ASP A 176 3.07 -46.89 1.20
C ASP A 176 3.60 -45.44 1.21
N THR A 177 3.73 -44.85 0.02
CA THR A 177 4.21 -43.49 -0.22
C THR A 177 3.23 -42.72 -1.10
N ILE A 178 3.20 -41.39 -0.91
CA ILE A 178 2.44 -40.47 -1.75
C ILE A 178 3.29 -39.30 -2.23
N SER A 179 2.84 -38.64 -3.28
CA SER A 179 3.38 -37.35 -3.73
C SER A 179 2.37 -36.24 -3.44
N VAL A 180 2.83 -35.11 -2.96
CA VAL A 180 1.99 -33.95 -2.64
C VAL A 180 2.45 -32.74 -3.43
N ARG A 181 1.52 -32.10 -4.13
CA ARG A 181 1.76 -30.82 -4.79
C ARG A 181 1.33 -29.68 -3.87
N ALA A 182 2.24 -28.74 -3.63
CA ALA A 182 2.03 -27.65 -2.68
C ALA A 182 2.67 -26.35 -3.16
N LEU A 183 2.10 -25.23 -2.72
CA LEU A 183 2.75 -23.91 -2.76
C LEU A 183 3.65 -23.77 -1.53
N LEU A 184 4.95 -23.61 -1.78
CA LEU A 184 5.96 -23.49 -0.73
C LEU A 184 6.65 -22.13 -0.81
N PRO A 185 6.95 -21.48 0.33
CA PRO A 185 7.73 -20.25 0.33
C PRO A 185 9.15 -20.48 -0.20
N LEU A 186 9.63 -19.62 -1.11
CA LEU A 186 11.01 -19.68 -1.66
C LEU A 186 12.09 -19.39 -0.60
N SER A 187 11.73 -18.76 0.51
CA SER A 187 12.55 -18.56 1.71
C SER A 187 12.90 -19.89 2.41
N SER A 188 12.04 -20.92 2.29
CA SER A 188 12.20 -22.22 2.94
C SER A 188 13.28 -23.07 2.23
N ARG A 189 14.55 -22.78 2.52
CA ARG A 189 15.67 -23.67 2.18
C ARG A 189 15.74 -24.80 3.21
N GLY A 190 15.43 -26.04 2.82
CA GLY A 190 15.57 -27.20 3.69
C GLY A 190 14.95 -28.49 3.16
N ASN A 191 15.01 -29.56 3.96
CA ASN A 191 14.37 -30.85 3.66
C ASN A 191 12.85 -30.75 3.88
N GLN A 192 12.13 -30.33 2.83
CA GLN A 192 10.69 -30.11 2.85
C GLN A 192 9.87 -31.42 3.01
N ALA A 193 10.49 -32.59 2.80
CA ALA A 193 9.84 -33.89 2.98
C ALA A 193 9.50 -34.19 4.46
N GLY A 194 10.20 -33.56 5.41
CA GLY A 194 9.91 -33.72 6.85
C GLY A 194 8.86 -32.76 7.40
N LEU A 195 8.37 -31.81 6.59
CA LEU A 195 7.39 -30.81 7.04
C LEU A 195 5.95 -31.21 6.70
N VAL A 196 5.76 -32.22 5.86
CA VAL A 196 4.44 -32.68 5.41
C VAL A 196 4.26 -34.11 5.90
N GLU A 197 3.28 -34.31 6.77
CA GLU A 197 2.94 -35.63 7.29
C GLU A 197 1.68 -36.16 6.60
N ALA A 198 1.75 -37.40 6.13
CA ALA A 198 0.62 -38.13 5.59
C ALA A 198 0.17 -39.18 6.60
N SER A 199 -1.10 -39.17 6.99
CA SER A 199 -1.67 -40.14 7.91
C SER A 199 -2.97 -40.76 7.38
N ILE A 200 -3.21 -42.02 7.76
CA ILE A 200 -4.46 -42.73 7.50
C ILE A 200 -5.00 -43.23 8.83
N SER A 201 -6.27 -42.90 9.11
CA SER A 201 -6.97 -43.46 10.26
C SER A 201 -7.34 -44.92 10.00
N THR A 202 -7.01 -45.80 10.94
CA THR A 202 -7.43 -47.21 10.92
C THR A 202 -8.51 -47.53 11.95
N GLU A 203 -9.00 -46.50 12.65
CA GLU A 203 -10.01 -46.63 13.67
C GLU A 203 -11.32 -47.20 13.09
N GLY A 204 -11.87 -48.22 13.74
CA GLY A 204 -13.11 -48.87 13.31
C GLY A 204 -12.99 -49.79 12.09
N LEU A 205 -11.80 -49.99 11.52
CA LEU A 205 -11.63 -50.86 10.36
C LEU A 205 -11.65 -52.36 10.73
N SER A 206 -12.40 -53.13 9.95
CA SER A 206 -12.46 -54.60 10.03
C SER A 206 -11.37 -55.27 9.17
N VAL A 207 -11.11 -56.55 9.40
CA VAL A 207 -10.23 -57.36 8.55
C VAL A 207 -10.76 -57.34 7.11
N GLY A 208 -9.90 -57.07 6.14
CA GLY A 208 -10.28 -56.89 4.74
C GLY A 208 -9.46 -55.82 4.03
N THR A 209 -9.91 -55.46 2.83
CA THR A 209 -9.30 -54.40 2.02
C THR A 209 -10.17 -53.16 2.09
N HIS A 210 -9.62 -52.06 2.59
CA HIS A 210 -10.32 -50.78 2.72
C HIS A 210 -9.58 -49.70 1.94
N ARG A 211 -10.32 -48.84 1.26
CA ARG A 211 -9.74 -47.70 0.53
C ARG A 211 -9.95 -46.44 1.34
N MET A 212 -8.87 -45.89 1.88
CA MET A 212 -8.93 -44.79 2.84
C MET A 212 -8.40 -43.50 2.21
N PRO A 213 -9.02 -42.34 2.46
CA PRO A 213 -8.46 -41.06 2.09
C PRO A 213 -7.23 -40.75 2.94
N VAL A 214 -6.20 -40.17 2.33
CA VAL A 214 -5.00 -39.75 3.06
C VAL A 214 -5.24 -38.37 3.67
N LYS A 215 -5.03 -38.25 4.99
CA LYS A 215 -5.05 -36.98 5.69
C LYS A 215 -3.65 -36.39 5.67
N ILE A 216 -3.53 -35.15 5.17
CA ILE A 216 -2.24 -34.45 5.12
C ILE A 216 -2.24 -33.36 6.18
N THR A 217 -1.17 -33.33 6.97
CA THR A 217 -0.89 -32.27 7.95
C THR A 217 0.36 -31.54 7.50
N ALA A 218 0.29 -30.21 7.42
CA ALA A 218 1.42 -29.35 7.09
C ALA A 218 1.32 -28.02 7.87
N PRO A 219 2.43 -27.31 8.09
CA PRO A 219 2.44 -25.96 8.64
C PRO A 219 1.59 -24.98 7.83
N GLU A 220 1.09 -23.90 8.46
CA GLU A 220 0.26 -22.87 7.80
C GLU A 220 0.93 -22.23 6.57
N GLU A 221 2.26 -22.22 6.55
CA GLU A 221 3.08 -21.67 5.47
C GLU A 221 2.99 -22.50 4.17
N ILE A 222 2.61 -23.78 4.27
CA ILE A 222 2.53 -24.71 3.14
C ILE A 222 1.08 -24.89 2.72
N HIS A 223 0.74 -24.40 1.54
CA HIS A 223 -0.60 -24.59 0.99
C HIS A 223 -0.64 -25.83 0.12
N ILE A 224 -1.32 -26.87 0.60
CA ILE A 224 -1.51 -28.13 -0.12
C ILE A 224 -2.49 -27.91 -1.28
N ILE A 225 -2.07 -28.24 -2.49
CA ILE A 225 -2.91 -28.18 -3.69
C ILE A 225 -3.60 -29.54 -3.88
N GLU A 226 -2.81 -30.62 -3.94
CA GLU A 226 -3.35 -31.96 -4.09
C GLU A 226 -2.37 -33.04 -3.62
N ALA A 227 -2.91 -34.24 -3.43
CA ALA A 227 -2.19 -35.45 -3.07
C ALA A 227 -2.43 -36.53 -4.12
N VAL A 228 -1.34 -37.19 -4.53
CA VAL A 228 -1.36 -38.24 -5.55
C VAL A 228 -0.61 -39.47 -5.04
N PRO A 229 -1.30 -40.61 -4.82
CA PRO A 229 -2.75 -40.76 -4.84
C PRO A 229 -3.44 -40.12 -3.62
N SER A 230 -4.68 -39.64 -3.79
CA SER A 230 -5.50 -39.10 -2.70
C SER A 230 -6.10 -40.17 -1.79
N THR A 231 -6.06 -41.44 -2.23
CA THR A 231 -6.54 -42.61 -1.50
C THR A 231 -5.50 -43.71 -1.53
N VAL A 232 -5.33 -44.40 -0.42
CA VAL A 232 -4.44 -45.57 -0.30
C VAL A 232 -5.25 -46.79 0.09
N THR A 233 -4.85 -47.95 -0.42
CA THR A 233 -5.47 -49.22 -0.07
C THR A 233 -4.82 -49.77 1.20
N VAL A 234 -5.63 -49.94 2.25
CA VAL A 234 -5.23 -50.53 3.52
C VAL A 234 -5.71 -51.98 3.55
N LYS A 235 -4.78 -52.93 3.56
CA LYS A 235 -5.07 -54.37 3.72
C LYS A 235 -4.82 -54.74 5.18
N ILE A 236 -5.87 -55.16 5.88
CA ILE A 236 -5.81 -55.58 7.28
C ILE A 236 -5.95 -57.10 7.35
N GLY A 237 -4.88 -57.78 7.77
CA GLY A 237 -4.85 -59.23 8.01
C GLY A 237 -5.07 -59.59 9.49
N ARG A 238 -5.40 -60.87 9.75
CA ARG A 238 -5.42 -61.41 11.12
C ARG A 238 -3.99 -61.58 11.64
N SER A 239 -3.76 -61.30 12.92
CA SER A 239 -2.50 -61.61 13.59
C SER A 239 -2.24 -63.11 13.53
N LEU A 240 -1.07 -63.51 13.04
CA LEU A 240 -0.58 -64.87 13.24
C LEU A 240 0.00 -64.92 14.66
N GLY A 241 -0.87 -65.20 15.63
CA GLY A 241 -0.44 -65.53 16.99
C GLY A 241 0.52 -66.72 16.94
N LYS A 242 1.62 -66.61 17.69
CA LYS A 242 2.35 -67.77 18.19
C LYS A 242 1.59 -68.37 19.36
#